data_AF-A0A330H463-F1
#
_entry.id   AF-A0A330H463-F1
#
_cell.length_a   1.000
_cell.length_b   1.000
_cell.length_c   1.000
_cell.angle_alpha   90.00
_cell.angle_beta   90.00
_cell.angle_gamma   90.00
#
_symmetry.space_group_name_H-M   'P 1'
#
loop_
_entity.id
_entity.type
_entity.pdbx_description
1 polymer ?
#
loop_
_entity_poly.entity_id
_entity_poly.type
_entity_poly.pdbx_seq_one_letter_code
_entity_poly.pdbx_strand_id
1 'polypeptide(L)' 'MAVDEDERRARQEAHWLVREFGAEAPLYAAMKAERAIEQKDFGRCARWKRVLEILADRPAADIRSGAAAE' A
#
# COMPACT_ATOMS: atom_id res chain seq x y z
N MET A 1 -12.48 -6.95 -17.52
CA MET A 1 -11.10 -6.48 -17.75
C MET A 1 -10.69 -5.29 -16.86
N ALA A 2 -11.60 -4.57 -16.18
CA ALA A 2 -11.25 -3.45 -15.29
C ALA A 2 -10.66 -3.88 -13.92
N VAL A 3 -11.22 -4.93 -13.31
CA VAL A 3 -10.78 -5.43 -11.98
C VAL A 3 -9.30 -5.85 -11.99
N ASP A 4 -8.83 -6.42 -13.10
CA ASP A 4 -7.44 -6.87 -13.25
C ASP A 4 -6.45 -5.69 -13.37
N GLU A 5 -6.88 -4.59 -13.98
CA GLU A 5 -6.04 -3.39 -14.10
C GLU A 5 -5.93 -2.66 -12.76
N ASP A 6 -7.02 -2.54 -12.00
CA ASP A 6 -6.99 -1.95 -10.66
C ASP A 6 -6.15 -2.79 -9.69
N GLU A 7 -6.24 -4.12 -9.76
CA GLU A 7 -5.38 -5.03 -8.99
C GLU A 7 -3.89 -4.84 -9.36
N ARG A 8 -3.57 -4.79 -10.65
CA ARG A 8 -2.20 -4.53 -11.11
C ARG A 8 -1.68 -3.16 -10.67
N ARG A 9 -2.52 -2.12 -10.71
CA ARG A 9 -2.17 -0.78 -10.22
C ARG A 9 -1.97 -0.77 -8.71
N ALA A 10 -2.84 -1.42 -7.95
CA ALA A 10 -2.70 -1.52 -6.49
C ALA A 10 -1.38 -2.20 -6.08
N ARG A 11 -0.97 -3.26 -6.79
CA ARG A 11 0.33 -3.91 -6.55
C ARG A 11 1.50 -2.98 -6.85
N GLN A 12 1.46 -2.27 -7.99
CA GLN A 12 2.51 -1.32 -8.34
C GLN A 12 2.61 -0.17 -7.34
N GLU A 13 1.46 0.40 -6.92
CA GLU A 13 1.41 1.45 -5.89
C GLU A 13 1.96 0.93 -4.55
N ALA A 14 1.58 -0.28 -4.12
CA ALA A 14 2.10 -0.91 -2.89
C ALA A 14 3.63 -1.11 -2.96
N HIS A 15 4.14 -1.64 -4.07
CA HIS A 15 5.59 -1.83 -4.26
C HIS A 15 6.34 -0.50 -4.27
N TRP A 16 5.81 0.51 -4.94
CA TRP A 16 6.40 1.84 -4.96
C TRP A 16 6.42 2.45 -3.55
N LEU A 17 5.32 2.36 -2.80
CA LEU A 17 5.26 2.86 -1.43
C LEU A 17 6.26 2.19 -0.50
N VAL A 18 6.42 0.86 -0.58
CA VAL A 18 7.42 0.15 0.24
C VAL A 18 8.85 0.60 -0.12
N ARG A 19 9.13 0.83 -1.41
CA ARG A 19 10.45 1.30 -1.83
C ARG A 19 10.76 2.72 -1.36
N GLU A 20 9.76 3.59 -1.36
CA GLU A 20 9.93 5.02 -1.05
C GLU A 20 9.87 5.28 0.46
N PHE A 21 8.93 4.65 1.16
CA PHE A 21 8.57 4.96 2.54
C PHE A 21 8.83 3.81 3.52
N GLY A 22 9.26 2.63 3.04
CA GLY A 22 9.59 1.49 3.89
C GLY A 22 8.47 1.12 4.86
N ALA A 23 8.76 1.19 6.16
CA ALA A 23 7.81 0.89 7.24
C ALA A 23 6.61 1.85 7.29
N GLU A 24 6.75 3.06 6.74
CA GLU A 24 5.67 4.08 6.73
C GLU A 24 4.73 3.93 5.53
N ALA A 25 4.99 2.99 4.61
CA ALA A 25 4.14 2.73 3.45
C ALA A 25 2.64 2.57 3.77
N PRO A 26 2.22 1.85 4.84
CA PRO A 26 0.80 1.74 5.20
C PRO A 26 0.18 3.08 5.61
N LEU A 27 0.92 3.95 6.32
CA LEU A 27 0.43 5.27 6.72
C LEU A 27 0.13 6.14 5.49
N TYR A 28 1.06 6.18 4.53
CA TYR A 28 0.86 6.92 3.29
C TYR A 28 -0.32 6.39 2.47
N ALA A 29 -0.50 5.07 2.38
CA ALA A 29 -1.66 4.48 1.71
C ALA A 29 -2.98 4.87 2.39
N ALA A 30 -3.03 4.90 3.73
CA ALA A 30 -4.21 5.32 4.49
C ALA A 30 -4.56 6.79 4.23
N MET A 31 -3.58 7.70 4.26
CA MET A 31 -3.79 9.12 3.95
C MET A 31 -4.37 9.32 2.53
N LYS A 32 -3.90 8.52 1.56
CA LYS A 32 -4.41 8.59 0.19
C LYS A 32 -5.84 8.05 0.07
N ALA A 33 -6.20 7.03 0.86
CA ALA A 33 -7.58 6.55 0.97
C ALA A 33 -8.50 7.62 1.57
N GLU A 34 -8.11 8.22 2.70
CA GLU A 34 -8.84 9.33 3.33
C GLU A 34 -9.06 10.48 2.35
N ARG A 35 -8.00 10.89 1.65
CA ARG A 35 -8.08 11.96 0.65
C ARG A 35 -9.01 11.61 -0.52
N ALA A 36 -9.16 10.33 -0.87
CA ALA A 36 -10.12 9.88 -1.88
C ALA A 36 -11.56 9.94 -1.35
N ILE A 37 -11.78 9.60 -0.08
CA ILE A 37 -13.09 9.73 0.60
C ILE A 37 -13.52 11.20 0.63
N GLU A 38 -12.62 12.13 1.00
CA GLU A 38 -12.89 13.57 1.00
C GLU A 38 -13.35 14.06 -0.38
N GLN A 39 -12.76 13.52 -1.45
CA GLN A 39 -13.10 13.85 -2.84
C GLN A 39 -14.31 13.09 -3.36
N LYS A 40 -14.92 12.19 -2.57
CA LYS A 40 -15.99 11.27 -2.98
C LYS A 40 -15.59 10.38 -4.17
N ASP A 41 -14.30 10.13 -4.36
CA ASP A 41 -13.76 9.20 -5.36
C ASP A 41 -13.66 7.81 -4.74
N PHE A 42 -14.81 7.12 -4.70
CA PHE A 42 -14.90 5.79 -4.10
C PHE A 42 -14.15 4.70 -4.90
N GLY A 43 -13.95 4.89 -6.20
CA GLY A 43 -13.14 3.99 -7.02
C GLY A 43 -11.67 4.03 -6.59
N ARG A 44 -11.13 5.25 -6.43
CA ARG A 44 -9.77 5.44 -5.90
C ARG A 44 -9.65 5.01 -4.45
N CYS A 45 -10.68 5.23 -3.62
CA CYS A 45 -10.72 4.71 -2.25
C CYS A 45 -10.65 3.18 -2.22
N ALA A 46 -11.41 2.48 -3.08
CA ALA A 46 -11.37 1.02 -3.17
C ALA A 46 -10.00 0.51 -3.59
N ARG A 47 -9.32 1.21 -4.51
CA ARG A 47 -7.94 0.88 -4.89
C ARG A 47 -6.95 1.06 -3.73
N TRP A 48 -7.00 2.18 -3.00
CA TRP A 48 -6.14 2.38 -1.83
C TRP A 48 -6.41 1.39 -0.69
N LYS A 49 -7.67 0.97 -0.51
CA LYS A 49 -8.00 -0.15 0.38
C LYS A 49 -7.27 -1.43 -0.07
N ARG A 50 -7.27 -1.74 -1.37
CA ARG A 50 -6.56 -2.90 -1.90
C ARG A 50 -5.04 -2.80 -1.72
N VAL A 51 -4.47 -1.60 -1.89
CA VAL A 51 -3.05 -1.33 -1.56
C VAL A 51 -2.76 -1.65 -0.10
N LEU A 52 -3.59 -1.18 0.83
CA LEU A 52 -3.45 -1.47 2.27
C LEU A 52 -3.52 -2.97 2.58
N GLU A 53 -4.44 -3.70 1.93
CA GLU A 53 -4.52 -5.16 2.06
C GLU A 53 -3.22 -5.84 1.61
N ILE A 54 -2.65 -5.43 0.47
CA ILE A 54 -1.39 -5.98 -0.06
C ILE A 54 -0.22 -5.68 0.90
N LEU A 55 -0.18 -4.47 1.47
CA LEU A 55 0.85 -4.09 2.44
C LEU A 55 0.74 -4.89 3.75
N ALA A 56 -0.49 -5.23 4.17
CA ALA A 56 -0.75 -6.04 5.35
C ALA A 56 -0.48 -7.53 5.14
N ASP A 57 -0.71 -8.05 3.92
CA ASP A 57 -0.46 -9.45 3.55
C ASP A 57 1.03 -9.77 3.39
N ARG A 58 1.90 -8.76 3.29
CA ARG A 58 3.35 -8.98 3.27
C ARG A 58 3.78 -9.32 4.70
N PRO A 59 4.17 -10.58 5.00
CA PRO A 59 4.71 -10.89 6.31
C PRO A 59 5.93 -10.00 6.53
N ALA A 60 6.15 -9.60 7.78
CA ALA A 60 7.28 -8.83 8.29
C ALA A 60 8.66 -9.52 8.07
N ALA A 61 8.87 -10.18 6.94
CA ALA A 61 10.07 -10.87 6.52
C ALA A 61 11.25 -9.92 6.28
N ASP A 62 10.98 -8.63 6.07
CA ASP A 62 12.02 -7.60 5.90
C ASP A 62 12.25 -6.71 7.15
N ILE A 63 11.59 -6.97 8.28
CA ILE A 63 11.86 -6.22 9.54
C ILE A 63 13.07 -6.80 10.32
N ARG A 64 13.64 -7.94 9.89
CA ARG A 64 14.81 -8.56 10.57
C ARG A 64 16.18 -8.32 9.91
N SER A 65 16.26 -7.66 8.76
CA SER A 65 17.55 -7.35 8.13
C SER A 65 18.04 -5.98 8.58
N GLY A 66 18.33 -5.82 9.87
CA GLY A 66 18.83 -4.54 10.39
C GLY A 66 19.03 -4.43 11.90
N ALA A 67 18.92 -5.51 12.66
CA ALA A 67 19.25 -5.49 14.09
C ALA A 67 20.27 -6.59 14.39
N ALA A 68 21.54 -6.15 14.44
CA ALA A 68 22.65 -6.67 15.23
C ALA A 68 22.90 -8.20 15.28
N ALA A 69 24.06 -8.60 14.76
CA ALA A 69 24.91 -9.53 15.48
C ALA A 69 26.36 -9.05 15.32
N GLU A 70 26.89 -8.63 16.47
CA GLU A 70 28.27 -8.29 16.81
C GLU A 70 29.26 -9.43 16.52
#